data_AF-A0A7Z9S484-F1
#
_entry.id   AF-A0A7Z9S484-F1
#
_cell.length_a   1.000
_cell.length_b   1.000
_cell.length_c   1.000
_cell.angle_alpha   90.00
_cell.angle_beta   90.00
_cell.angle_gamma   90.00
#
_symmetry.space_group_name_H-M   'P 1'
#
loop_
_entity.id
_entity.type
_entity.pdbx_description
1 polymer ?
#
loop_
_entity_poly.entity_id
_entity_poly.type
_entity_poly.pdbx_seq_one_letter_code
_entity_poly.pdbx_strand_id
1 'polypeptide(L)' 'MIDKRVPTLADAVQGISDGAVVAISGFGEAGNPTELVHALVEQGASDLTVVNNNAG' A
#
# COMPACT_ATOMS: atom_id res chain seq x y z
N MET A 1 2.50 -2.82 25.49
CA MET A 1 2.08 -2.23 24.20
C MET A 1 2.95 -2.87 23.12
N ILE A 2 2.38 -3.25 21.98
CA ILE A 2 3.14 -3.88 20.87
C ILE A 2 3.79 -2.76 20.04
N ASP A 3 5.09 -2.91 19.73
CA ASP A 3 5.78 -2.05 18.78
C ASP A 3 5.40 -2.46 17.35
N LYS A 4 4.94 -1.50 16.55
CA LYS A 4 4.49 -1.72 15.16
C LYS A 4 5.42 -1.10 14.12
N ARG A 5 6.55 -0.54 14.55
CA ARG A 5 7.53 0.03 13.63
C ARG A 5 8.26 -1.08 12.90
N VAL A 6 8.50 -0.86 11.62
CA VAL A 6 9.28 -1.75 10.75
C VAL A 6 10.38 -0.92 10.09
N PRO A 7 11.55 -1.51 9.78
CA PRO A 7 12.71 -0.73 9.39
C PRO A 7 12.67 -0.24 7.93
N THR A 8 11.87 -0.87 7.05
CA THR A 8 11.76 -0.48 5.64
C THR A 8 10.30 -0.47 5.15
N LEU A 9 10.06 0.16 3.99
CA LEU A 9 8.75 0.13 3.34
C LEU A 9 8.39 -1.29 2.84
N ALA A 10 9.38 -2.04 2.36
CA ALA A 10 9.19 -3.44 1.97
C ALA A 10 8.68 -4.29 3.13
N ASP A 11 9.25 -4.12 4.33
CA ASP A 11 8.77 -4.82 5.54
C ASP A 11 7.33 -4.43 5.90
N ALA A 12 6.90 -3.20 5.59
CA ALA A 12 5.56 -2.72 5.87
C ALA A 12 4.50 -3.34 4.95
N VAL A 13 4.86 -3.70 3.72
CA VAL A 13 3.94 -4.23 2.70
C VAL A 13 4.05 -5.75 2.51
N GLN A 14 5.05 -6.42 3.10
CA GLN A 14 5.34 -7.85 2.89
C GLN A 14 4.15 -8.80 3.14
N GLY A 15 3.18 -8.39 3.96
CA GLY A 15 2.00 -9.21 4.30
C GLY A 15 0.87 -9.14 3.27
N ILE A 16 1.00 -8.34 2.20
CA ILE A 16 -0.01 -8.19 1.16
C ILE A 16 0.18 -9.30 0.12
N SER A 17 -0.83 -10.15 -0.03
CA SER A 17 -0.83 -11.26 -0.98
C SER A 17 -1.49 -10.87 -2.31
N ASP A 18 -1.29 -11.71 -3.33
CA ASP A 18 -2.10 -11.67 -4.55
C ASP A 18 -3.60 -11.71 -4.21
N GLY A 19 -4.43 -11.04 -5.01
CA GLY A 19 -5.88 -11.02 -4.82
C GLY A 19 -6.38 -10.13 -3.66
N ALA A 20 -5.48 -9.45 -2.94
CA ALA A 20 -5.87 -8.64 -1.79
C ALA A 20 -6.72 -7.42 -2.19
N VAL A 21 -7.61 -7.02 -1.27
CA VAL A 21 -8.31 -5.73 -1.35
C VAL A 21 -7.51 -4.68 -0.60
N VAL A 22 -7.02 -3.66 -1.30
CA VAL A 22 -6.19 -2.59 -0.75
C VAL A 22 -6.92 -1.26 -0.86
N ALA A 23 -7.20 -0.63 0.28
CA ALA A 23 -7.73 0.72 0.33
C ALA A 23 -6.57 1.73 0.37
N ILE A 24 -6.51 2.61 -0.63
CA ILE A 24 -5.50 3.67 -0.73
C ILE A 24 -6.13 4.97 -0.25
N SER A 25 -5.51 5.59 0.75
CA SER A 25 -5.94 6.90 1.28
C SER A 25 -5.58 8.05 0.35
N GLY A 26 -6.23 9.19 0.55
CA GLY A 26 -5.93 10.45 -0.12
C GLY A 26 -7.12 11.06 -0.84
N PHE A 27 -7.01 12.33 -1.18
CA PHE A 27 -7.96 13.07 -2.02
C PHE A 27 -7.18 13.96 -3.00
N GLY A 28 -7.18 13.58 -4.27
CA GLY A 28 -6.19 14.09 -5.23
C GLY A 28 -4.76 13.74 -4.77
N GLU A 29 -3.87 14.72 -4.75
CA GLU A 29 -2.49 14.52 -4.26
C GLU A 29 -2.38 14.52 -2.73
N ALA A 30 -3.35 15.11 -2.01
CA ALA A 30 -3.29 15.26 -0.57
C ALA A 30 -3.49 13.93 0.14
N GLY A 31 -2.50 13.49 0.92
CA GLY A 31 -2.59 12.27 1.75
C GLY A 31 -2.44 10.95 0.99
N ASN A 32 -1.98 11.00 -0.27
CA ASN A 32 -1.64 9.81 -1.04
C ASN A 32 -0.34 9.17 -0.46
N PRO A 33 -0.35 7.88 -0.08
CA PRO A 33 0.82 7.20 0.47
C PRO A 33 1.78 6.74 -0.64
N THR A 34 2.29 7.66 -1.45
CA THR A 34 3.07 7.39 -2.68
C THR A 34 4.19 6.38 -2.48
N GLU A 35 5.01 6.53 -1.44
CA GLU A 35 6.14 5.63 -1.20
C GLU A 35 5.71 4.20 -0.83
N LEU A 36 4.58 4.02 -0.14
CA LEU A 36 4.03 2.69 0.14
C LEU A 36 3.42 2.06 -1.12
N VAL A 37 2.86 2.87 -2.03
CA VAL A 37 2.37 2.40 -3.33
C VAL A 37 3.53 1.91 -4.19
N HIS A 38 4.64 2.65 -4.25
CA HIS A 38 5.86 2.20 -4.93
C HIS A 38 6.40 0.91 -4.32
N ALA A 39 6.48 0.82 -2.99
CA ALA A 39 6.93 -0.39 -2.30
C ALA A 39 6.02 -1.60 -2.58
N LEU A 40 4.70 -1.40 -2.68
CA LEU A 40 3.76 -2.46 -3.04
C LEU A 40 3.95 -2.93 -4.49
N VAL A 41 4.20 -2.00 -5.42
CA VAL A 41 4.55 -2.32 -6.80
C VAL A 41 5.85 -3.13 -6.88
N GLU A 42 6.88 -2.73 -6.14
CA GLU A 42 8.15 -3.45 -6.05
C GLU A 42 8.01 -4.82 -5.37
N GLN A 43 7.13 -4.95 -4.37
CA GLN A 43 6.84 -6.20 -3.67
C GLN A 43 6.18 -7.24 -4.59
N GLY A 44 5.41 -6.78 -5.58
CA GLY A 44 5.00 -7.61 -6.72
C GLY A 44 3.66 -8.34 -6.57
N ALA A 45 2.85 -8.06 -5.55
CA ALA A 45 1.51 -8.60 -5.45
C ALA A 45 0.65 -8.20 -6.68
N SER A 46 -0.10 -9.17 -7.17
CA SER A 46 -0.88 -9.10 -8.39
C SER A 46 -2.37 -9.38 -8.14
N ASP A 47 -3.22 -9.14 -9.14
CA ASP A 47 -4.67 -9.32 -9.05
C ASP A 47 -5.33 -8.53 -7.90
N LEU A 48 -4.77 -7.36 -7.56
CA LEU A 48 -5.25 -6.54 -6.46
C LEU A 48 -6.57 -5.85 -6.81
N THR A 49 -7.51 -5.87 -5.87
CA THR A 49 -8.66 -4.96 -5.90
C THR A 49 -8.30 -3.68 -5.16
N VAL A 50 -8.14 -2.58 -5.88
CA VAL A 50 -7.77 -1.29 -5.28
C VAL A 50 -9.01 -0.43 -5.09
N VAL A 51 -9.26 -0.01 -3.84
CA VAL A 51 -10.28 0.98 -3.50
C VAL A 51 -9.58 2.33 -3.35
N ASN A 52 -9.84 3.24 -4.28
CA ASN A 52 -9.22 4.56 -4.31
C ASN A 52 -10.27 5.62 -4.68
N ASN A 53 -10.24 6.76 -3.98
CA ASN A 53 -11.11 7.90 -4.27
C ASN A 53 -10.74 8.61 -5.59
N ASN A 54 -9.49 8.52 -5.99
CA ASN A 54 -8.94 9.11 -7.21
C ASN A 54 -8.07 8.05 -7.92
N ALA A 55 -8.70 7.26 -8.80
CA ALA A 55 -7.97 6.38 -9.71
C ALA A 55 -7.51 7.18 -10.94
N GLY A 56 -6.58 8.10 -10.73
CA GLY A 56 -6.12 9.07 -11.73
C GLY A 56 -5.91 10.46 -11.15
#